data_AF-A0A160IJF7-F1
#
_entry.id   AF-A0A160IJF7-F1
#
_cell.length_a   1.000
_cell.length_b   1.000
_cell.length_c   1.000
_cell.angle_alpha   90.00
_cell.angle_beta   90.00
_cell.angle_gamma   90.00
#
_symmetry.space_group_name_H-M   'P 1'
#
loop_
_entity.id
_entity.type
_entity.pdbx_description
1 polymer ?
#
loop_
_entity_poly.entity_id
_entity_poly.type
_entity_poly.pdbx_seq_one_letter_code
_entity_poly.pdbx_strand_id
1 'polypeptide(L)'
;MKKKRIRWILFGFALLFVMIIWVFPFSPFSLKKSIRYGGDQILVDDYKSELKAFKLEYESRLNQQKNEELIQNRTTSNVEYLLKMYELPWLVDNDSITFTQTSLTDMELEVKEAKDILINLAFQEEYSKSTKSYLQSLLRETLSLEKEIEELKHHSSLHSRSTIDRQLRNLHVHFISNFRMLSIFYKEYLSSIKEA
;
A
#
# COMPACT_ATOMS: atom_id res chain seq x y z
N MET A 1 -21.37 -5.60 -54.29
CA MET A 1 -20.08 -5.67 -53.57
C MET A 1 -19.94 -4.71 -52.39
N LYS A 2 -20.31 -3.42 -52.50
CA LYS A 2 -20.13 -2.41 -51.43
C LYS A 2 -20.79 -2.79 -50.08
N LYS A 3 -22.03 -3.31 -50.08
CA LYS A 3 -22.74 -3.74 -48.86
C LYS A 3 -22.04 -4.88 -48.09
N LYS A 4 -21.40 -5.84 -48.78
CA LYS A 4 -20.63 -6.92 -48.14
C LYS A 4 -19.36 -6.38 -47.48
N ARG A 5 -18.64 -5.45 -48.14
CA ARG A 5 -17.45 -4.78 -47.57
C ARG A 5 -17.80 -3.95 -46.32
N ILE A 6 -18.91 -3.22 -46.34
CA ILE A 6 -19.38 -2.44 -45.17
C ILE A 6 -19.68 -3.35 -43.97
N ARG A 7 -20.31 -4.50 -44.20
CA ARG A 7 -20.56 -5.49 -43.12
C ARG A 7 -19.28 -6.02 -42.50
N TRP A 8 -18.25 -6.31 -43.30
CA TRP A 8 -16.95 -6.74 -42.79
C TRP A 8 -16.23 -5.66 -41.99
N ILE A 9 -16.33 -4.39 -42.42
CA ILE A 9 -15.78 -3.26 -41.67
C ILE A 9 -16.48 -3.11 -40.32
N LEU A 10 -17.82 -3.12 -40.31
CA LEU A 10 -18.61 -3.05 -39.07
C LEU A 10 -18.30 -4.22 -38.13
N PHE A 11 -18.16 -5.43 -38.67
CA PHE A 11 -17.76 -6.60 -37.90
C PHE A 11 -16.37 -6.43 -37.28
N GLY A 12 -15.39 -5.93 -38.04
CA GLY A 12 -14.06 -5.63 -37.53
C GLY A 12 -14.07 -4.61 -36.40
N PHE A 13 -14.85 -3.53 -36.54
CA PHE A 13 -15.02 -2.54 -35.48
C PHE A 13 -15.68 -3.11 -34.23
N ALA A 14 -16.73 -3.94 -34.38
CA ALA A 14 -17.38 -4.60 -33.27
C ALA A 14 -16.40 -5.52 -32.51
N LEU A 15 -15.59 -6.29 -33.23
CA LEU A 15 -14.58 -7.16 -32.64
C LEU A 15 -13.52 -6.37 -31.85
N LEU A 16 -13.02 -5.27 -32.41
CA LEU A 16 -12.06 -4.39 -31.73
C LEU A 16 -12.67 -3.79 -30.46
N PHE A 17 -13.93 -3.36 -30.52
CA PHE A 17 -14.61 -2.80 -29.36
C PHE A 17 -14.75 -3.82 -28.23
N VAL A 18 -15.14 -5.06 -28.54
CA VAL A 18 -15.20 -6.16 -27.56
C VAL A 18 -13.82 -6.43 -26.95
N MET A 19 -12.75 -6.37 -27.75
CA MET A 19 -11.38 -6.54 -27.25
C MET A 19 -11.00 -5.45 -26.25
N ILE A 20 -11.31 -4.17 -26.55
CA ILE A 20 -11.05 -3.04 -25.65
C ILE A 20 -11.79 -3.20 -24.32
N ILE A 21 -13.07 -3.58 -24.37
CA ILE A 21 -13.90 -3.81 -23.17
C ILE A 21 -13.25 -4.84 -22.22
N TRP A 22 -12.62 -5.88 -22.79
CA TRP A 22 -12.04 -6.97 -22.02
C TRP A 22 -10.63 -6.67 -21.49
N VAL A 23 -9.79 -6.01 -22.29
CA VAL A 23 -8.36 -5.76 -21.98
C VAL A 23 -8.16 -4.63 -20.96
N PHE A 24 -9.02 -3.62 -20.94
CA PHE A 24 -8.86 -2.43 -20.09
C PHE A 24 -9.92 -2.42 -18.97
N PRO A 25 -9.62 -2.95 -17.78
CA PRO A 25 -10.62 -3.15 -16.73
C PRO A 25 -11.23 -1.85 -16.24
N PHE A 26 -10.44 -0.80 -16.05
CA PHE A 26 -10.93 0.47 -15.51
C PHE A 26 -11.35 1.47 -16.59
N SER A 27 -11.41 1.04 -17.85
CA SER A 27 -11.95 1.87 -18.92
C SER A 27 -13.42 2.19 -18.66
N PRO A 28 -13.91 3.40 -19.01
CA PRO A 28 -15.32 3.74 -18.97
C PRO A 28 -16.21 2.72 -19.70
N PHE A 29 -15.67 2.07 -20.73
CA PHE A 29 -16.37 1.09 -21.57
C PHE A 29 -16.31 -0.34 -21.04
N SER A 30 -15.52 -0.63 -20.00
CA SER A 30 -15.40 -2.00 -19.50
C SER A 30 -16.71 -2.48 -18.85
N LEU A 31 -17.10 -3.72 -19.16
CA LEU A 31 -18.23 -4.38 -18.52
C LEU A 31 -17.93 -4.76 -17.07
N LYS A 32 -16.66 -5.06 -16.76
CA LYS A 32 -16.22 -5.43 -15.40
C LYS A 32 -15.08 -4.53 -14.97
N LYS A 33 -15.45 -3.47 -14.24
CA LYS A 33 -14.55 -2.45 -13.67
C LYS A 33 -13.77 -2.94 -12.45
N SER A 34 -13.20 -4.12 -12.57
CA SER A 34 -12.40 -4.74 -11.52
C SER A 34 -11.32 -5.68 -12.07
N ILE A 35 -10.34 -5.94 -11.22
CA ILE A 35 -9.30 -6.95 -11.44
C ILE A 35 -9.22 -7.85 -10.21
N ARG A 36 -8.97 -9.14 -10.40
CA ARG A 36 -8.60 -10.03 -9.30
C ARG A 36 -7.10 -9.97 -9.16
N TYR A 37 -6.62 -9.64 -7.97
CA TYR A 37 -5.21 -9.60 -7.63
C TYR A 37 -4.96 -10.60 -6.52
N GLY A 38 -3.99 -11.48 -6.72
CA GLY A 38 -3.44 -12.32 -5.66
C GLY A 38 -1.96 -12.01 -5.54
N GLY A 39 -1.51 -11.73 -4.31
CA GLY A 39 -0.09 -11.61 -4.01
C GLY A 39 0.67 -12.89 -4.36
N ASP A 40 1.99 -12.78 -4.46
CA ASP A 40 2.81 -13.99 -4.50
C ASP A 40 2.74 -14.67 -3.13
N GLN A 41 2.39 -15.97 -3.10
CA GLN A 41 2.13 -16.70 -1.86
C GLN A 41 3.32 -16.68 -0.91
N ILE A 42 4.55 -16.82 -1.45
CA ILE A 42 5.77 -16.83 -0.64
C ILE A 42 5.98 -15.42 -0.05
N LEU A 43 5.83 -14.39 -0.89
CA LEU A 43 5.97 -13.00 -0.44
C LEU A 43 4.95 -12.65 0.66
N VAL A 44 3.70 -13.08 0.52
CA VAL A 44 2.63 -12.82 1.50
C VAL A 44 2.91 -13.56 2.80
N ASP A 45 3.29 -14.84 2.76
CA ASP A 45 3.58 -15.62 3.97
C ASP A 45 4.81 -15.08 4.72
N ASP A 46 5.85 -14.67 4.00
CA ASP A 46 7.03 -14.01 4.57
C ASP A 46 6.63 -12.68 5.23
N TYR A 47 5.86 -11.86 4.54
CA TYR A 47 5.38 -10.58 5.06
C TYR A 47 4.52 -10.74 6.33
N LYS A 48 3.57 -11.69 6.33
CA LYS A 48 2.73 -11.98 7.50
C LYS A 48 3.57 -12.40 8.70
N SER A 49 4.64 -13.15 8.46
CA SER A 49 5.56 -13.58 9.51
C SER A 49 6.31 -12.39 10.09
N GLU A 50 6.80 -11.47 9.25
CA GLU A 50 7.44 -10.21 9.67
C GLU A 50 6.47 -9.31 10.45
N LEU A 51 5.25 -9.10 9.94
CA LEU A 51 4.22 -8.29 10.57
C LEU A 51 3.82 -8.86 11.94
N LYS A 52 3.61 -10.18 12.02
CA LYS A 52 3.30 -10.87 13.28
C LYS A 52 4.45 -10.74 14.28
N ALA A 53 5.69 -10.92 13.85
CA ALA A 53 6.86 -10.78 14.71
C ALA A 53 6.96 -9.36 15.27
N PHE A 54 6.77 -8.34 14.43
CA PHE A 54 6.75 -6.95 14.85
C PHE A 54 5.65 -6.67 15.88
N LYS A 55 4.42 -7.14 15.65
CA LYS A 55 3.30 -6.95 16.58
C LYS A 55 3.55 -7.62 17.93
N LEU A 56 4.09 -8.83 17.94
CA LEU A 56 4.45 -9.52 19.18
C LEU A 56 5.55 -8.76 19.94
N GLU A 57 6.55 -8.23 19.23
CA GLU A 57 7.59 -7.40 19.85
C GLU A 57 7.00 -6.09 20.41
N TYR A 58 6.13 -5.43 19.65
CA TYR A 58 5.41 -4.22 20.05
C TYR A 58 4.58 -4.46 21.33
N GLU A 59 3.72 -5.47 21.33
CA GLU A 59 2.87 -5.84 22.48
C GLU A 59 3.70 -6.27 23.70
N SER A 60 4.74 -7.07 23.50
CA SER A 60 5.62 -7.48 24.60
C SER A 60 6.29 -6.28 25.25
N ARG A 61 6.69 -5.27 24.46
CA ARG A 61 7.35 -4.06 24.98
C ARG A 61 6.36 -3.15 25.70
N LEU A 62 5.14 -2.98 25.18
CA LEU A 62 4.05 -2.30 25.88
C LEU A 62 3.78 -2.94 27.25
N ASN A 63 3.76 -4.28 27.31
CA ASN A 63 3.49 -5.02 28.55
C ASN A 63 4.66 -4.99 29.55
N GLN A 64 5.90 -4.97 29.07
CA GLN A 64 7.10 -4.87 29.92
C GLN A 64 7.29 -3.45 30.47
N GLN A 65 6.90 -2.44 29.71
CA GLN A 65 7.01 -1.04 30.08
C GLN A 65 5.67 -0.53 30.64
N LYS A 66 5.18 -1.15 31.72
CA LYS A 66 4.08 -0.64 32.59
C LYS A 66 4.39 0.73 33.25
N ASN A 67 5.25 1.55 32.66
CA ASN A 67 5.34 2.96 32.96
C ASN A 67 4.24 3.67 32.16
N GLU A 68 3.30 4.30 32.86
CA GLU A 68 2.21 5.08 32.25
C GLU A 68 2.71 6.10 31.22
N GLU A 69 3.94 6.59 31.34
CA GLU A 69 4.59 7.53 30.40
C GLU A 69 4.79 6.98 28.97
N LEU A 70 5.10 5.70 28.80
CA LEU A 70 5.37 5.12 27.47
C LEU A 70 4.09 4.74 26.72
N ILE A 71 3.05 4.36 27.46
CA ILE A 71 1.69 4.14 26.93
C ILE A 71 1.04 5.48 26.58
N GLN A 72 1.41 6.57 27.27
CA GLN A 72 1.03 7.93 26.89
C GLN A 72 1.94 8.57 25.84
N ASN A 73 2.98 7.85 25.37
CA ASN A 73 3.90 8.40 24.39
C ASN A 73 3.27 8.44 22.99
N ARG A 74 3.29 9.64 22.40
CA ARG A 74 2.70 9.94 21.10
C ARG A 74 3.25 9.07 19.97
N THR A 75 4.56 8.79 19.96
CA THR A 75 5.19 7.94 18.94
C THR A 75 4.63 6.53 18.99
N THR A 76 4.53 5.92 20.17
CA THR A 76 4.00 4.57 20.35
C THR A 76 2.52 4.47 19.95
N SER A 77 1.70 5.46 20.31
CA SER A 77 0.30 5.53 19.90
C SER A 77 0.16 5.69 18.39
N ASN A 78 0.96 6.57 17.78
CA ASN A 78 0.94 6.79 16.33
C ASN A 78 1.38 5.55 15.53
N VAL A 79 2.33 4.75 16.05
CA VAL A 79 2.74 3.49 15.41
C VAL A 79 1.58 2.48 15.37
N GLU A 80 0.74 2.42 16.40
CA GLU A 80 -0.47 1.57 16.38
C GLU A 80 -1.43 1.97 15.25
N TYR A 81 -1.62 3.28 15.03
CA TYR A 81 -2.43 3.77 13.91
C TYR A 81 -1.78 3.45 12.56
N LEU A 82 -0.46 3.64 12.43
CA LEU A 82 0.27 3.32 11.21
C LEU A 82 0.20 1.84 10.84
N LEU A 83 0.11 0.95 11.82
CA LEU A 83 0.00 -0.50 11.59
C LEU A 83 -1.23 -0.89 10.75
N LYS A 84 -2.32 -0.13 10.83
CA LYS A 84 -3.56 -0.43 10.08
C LYS A 84 -3.33 -0.43 8.56
N MET A 85 -2.50 0.48 8.06
CA MET A 85 -2.12 0.56 6.65
C MET A 85 -1.39 -0.71 6.15
N TYR A 86 -0.70 -1.40 7.05
CA TYR A 86 0.06 -2.63 6.77
C TYR A 86 -0.78 -3.91 6.98
N GLU A 87 -1.96 -3.77 7.58
CA GLU A 87 -2.90 -4.87 7.79
C GLU A 87 -3.99 -4.94 6.72
N LEU A 88 -3.86 -4.14 5.65
CA LEU A 88 -4.83 -4.12 4.57
C LEU A 88 -4.99 -5.53 3.95
N PRO A 89 -6.22 -6.02 3.72
CA PRO A 89 -6.46 -7.41 3.30
C PRO A 89 -5.64 -7.82 2.08
N TRP A 90 -5.43 -6.93 1.12
CA TRP A 90 -4.69 -7.23 -0.11
C TRP A 90 -3.18 -7.48 0.07
N LEU A 91 -2.63 -7.10 1.23
CA LEU A 91 -1.24 -7.38 1.62
C LEU A 91 -1.11 -8.70 2.39
N VAL A 92 -2.14 -9.08 3.17
CA VAL A 92 -2.06 -10.19 4.14
C VAL A 92 -2.90 -11.42 3.78
N ASP A 93 -3.82 -11.30 2.84
CA ASP A 93 -4.64 -12.41 2.39
C ASP A 93 -3.93 -13.18 1.27
N ASN A 94 -3.91 -14.51 1.44
CA ASN A 94 -3.39 -15.46 0.45
C ASN A 94 -4.35 -15.63 -0.74
N ASP A 95 -5.63 -15.29 -0.52
CA ASP A 95 -6.66 -15.36 -1.54
C ASP A 95 -6.64 -14.14 -2.45
N SER A 96 -7.04 -14.34 -3.70
CA SER A 96 -7.15 -13.22 -4.64
C SER A 96 -8.28 -12.28 -4.21
N ILE A 97 -7.98 -10.99 -4.04
CA ILE A 97 -8.95 -9.95 -3.74
C ILE A 97 -9.38 -9.23 -5.02
N THR A 98 -10.62 -8.73 -5.02
CA THR A 98 -11.14 -7.92 -6.12
C THR A 98 -10.76 -6.46 -5.90
N PHE A 99 -9.90 -5.93 -6.77
CA PHE A 99 -9.53 -4.53 -6.82
C PHE A 99 -10.47 -3.74 -7.72
N THR A 100 -10.90 -2.59 -7.22
CA THR A 100 -11.69 -1.58 -7.92
C THR A 100 -10.97 -0.23 -7.88
N GLN A 101 -11.49 0.79 -8.59
CA GLN A 101 -10.99 2.15 -8.39
C GLN A 101 -11.24 2.68 -6.97
N THR A 102 -12.31 2.22 -6.31
CA THR A 102 -12.55 2.52 -4.89
C THR A 102 -11.43 1.95 -4.04
N SER A 103 -10.98 0.71 -4.30
CA SER A 103 -9.85 0.10 -3.59
C SER A 103 -8.56 0.93 -3.69
N LEU A 104 -8.29 1.56 -4.85
CA LEU A 104 -7.15 2.47 -5.01
C LEU A 104 -7.34 3.79 -4.25
N THR A 105 -8.59 4.26 -4.15
CA THR A 105 -8.93 5.47 -3.39
C THR A 105 -8.78 5.24 -1.89
N ASP A 106 -9.23 4.10 -1.39
CA ASP A 106 -9.10 3.71 0.01
C ASP A 106 -7.61 3.54 0.38
N MET A 107 -6.83 2.89 -0.50
CA MET A 107 -5.38 2.76 -0.31
C MET A 107 -4.67 4.12 -0.28
N GLU A 108 -5.03 5.04 -1.18
CA GLU A 108 -4.49 6.39 -1.19
C GLU A 108 -4.81 7.16 0.10
N LEU A 109 -6.02 6.98 0.64
CA LEU A 109 -6.43 7.59 1.90
C LEU A 109 -5.56 7.10 3.06
N GLU A 110 -5.39 5.79 3.22
CA GLU A 110 -4.56 5.19 4.27
C GLU A 110 -3.11 5.70 4.22
N VAL A 111 -2.52 5.79 3.02
CA VAL A 111 -1.15 6.29 2.85
C VAL A 111 -1.05 7.78 3.15
N LYS A 112 -2.07 8.58 2.80
CA LYS A 112 -2.14 10.01 3.14
C LYS A 112 -2.23 10.23 4.64
N GLU A 113 -3.07 9.47 5.33
CA GLU A 113 -3.19 9.52 6.79
C GLU A 113 -1.87 9.12 7.46
N ALA A 114 -1.23 8.05 6.98
CA ALA A 114 0.08 7.63 7.46
C ALA A 114 1.15 8.72 7.27
N LYS A 115 1.20 9.35 6.10
CA LYS A 115 2.10 10.48 5.83
C LYS A 115 1.87 11.62 6.82
N ASP A 116 0.62 12.01 7.06
CA ASP A 116 0.29 13.11 7.97
C ASP A 116 0.72 12.80 9.42
N ILE A 117 0.56 11.55 9.85
CA ILE A 117 1.08 11.06 11.14
C ILE A 117 2.61 11.20 11.19
N LEU A 118 3.33 10.76 10.15
CA LEU A 118 4.79 10.84 10.10
C LEU A 118 5.32 12.28 10.09
N ILE A 119 4.64 13.18 9.38
CA ILE A 119 4.93 14.62 9.39
C ILE A 119 4.76 15.16 10.81
N ASN A 120 3.64 14.86 11.46
CA ASN A 120 3.37 15.30 12.83
C ASN A 120 4.45 14.82 13.81
N LEU A 121 4.84 13.54 13.73
CA LEU A 121 5.95 13.00 14.52
C LEU A 121 7.26 13.76 14.28
N ALA A 122 7.56 14.13 13.03
CA ALA A 122 8.81 14.83 12.70
C ALA A 122 8.91 16.26 13.28
N PHE A 123 7.77 16.90 13.57
CA PHE A 123 7.70 18.27 14.08
C PHE A 123 7.42 18.35 15.58
N GLN A 124 6.76 17.36 16.17
CA GLN A 124 6.25 17.45 17.54
C GLN A 124 7.07 16.64 18.55
N GLU A 125 7.85 15.68 18.08
CA GLU A 125 8.68 14.83 18.95
C GLU A 125 10.16 15.17 18.79
N GLU A 126 10.90 15.14 19.90
CA GLU A 126 12.34 15.26 19.89
C GLU A 126 12.97 13.87 19.78
N TYR A 127 13.67 13.65 18.67
CA TYR A 127 14.34 12.40 18.38
C TYR A 127 15.86 12.56 18.38
N SER A 128 16.57 11.48 18.74
CA SER A 128 17.99 11.37 18.46
C SER A 128 18.26 11.55 16.95
N LYS A 129 19.50 11.92 16.60
CA LYS A 129 19.90 12.12 15.20
C LYS A 129 19.66 10.86 14.35
N SER A 130 19.90 9.67 14.90
CA SER A 130 19.68 8.39 14.22
C SER A 130 18.20 8.12 14.00
N THR A 131 17.38 8.23 15.06
CA THR A 131 15.92 8.06 14.97
C THR A 131 15.30 9.03 13.96
N LYS A 132 15.74 10.29 13.96
CA LYS A 132 15.29 11.30 12.98
C LYS A 132 15.66 10.95 11.53
N SER A 133 16.83 10.34 11.31
CA SER A 133 17.25 9.87 9.98
C SER A 133 16.36 8.74 9.46
N TYR A 134 15.98 7.79 10.32
CA TYR A 134 15.04 6.73 9.95
C TYR A 134 13.63 7.25 9.72
N LEU A 135 13.15 8.18 10.55
CA LEU A 135 11.85 8.84 10.32
C LEU A 135 11.82 9.58 8.98
N GLN A 136 12.89 10.30 8.64
CA GLN A 136 13.01 10.96 7.34
C GLN A 136 12.97 9.95 6.19
N SER A 137 13.62 8.80 6.35
CA SER A 137 13.64 7.74 5.33
C SER A 137 12.24 7.13 5.17
N LEU A 138 11.57 6.81 6.29
CA LEU A 138 10.18 6.33 6.30
C LEU A 138 9.22 7.31 5.62
N LEU A 139 9.33 8.61 5.92
CA LEU A 139 8.50 9.63 5.29
C LEU A 139 8.74 9.71 3.78
N ARG A 140 10.00 9.58 3.32
CA ARG A 140 10.33 9.56 1.88
C ARG A 140 9.75 8.34 1.17
N GLU A 141 9.87 7.16 1.77
CA GLU A 141 9.25 5.94 1.24
C GLU A 141 7.73 6.10 1.16
N THR A 142 7.10 6.66 2.20
CA THR A 142 5.65 6.87 2.25
C THR A 142 5.18 7.86 1.17
N LEU A 143 5.93 8.94 0.93
CA LEU A 143 5.67 9.87 -0.17
C LEU A 143 5.82 9.22 -1.54
N SER A 144 6.81 8.34 -1.71
CA SER A 144 6.99 7.59 -2.96
C SER A 144 5.81 6.63 -3.20
N LEU A 145 5.36 5.96 -2.14
CA LEU A 145 4.22 5.06 -2.17
C LEU A 145 2.93 5.79 -2.54
N GLU A 146 2.67 6.96 -1.94
CA GLU A 146 1.52 7.82 -2.27
C GLU A 146 1.51 8.16 -3.76
N LYS A 147 2.67 8.57 -4.28
CA LYS A 147 2.81 8.96 -5.69
C LYS A 147 2.54 7.77 -6.63
N GLU A 148 3.04 6.59 -6.32
CA GLU A 148 2.79 5.39 -7.14
C GLU A 148 1.30 5.00 -7.17
N ILE A 149 0.59 5.16 -6.04
CA ILE A 149 -0.85 4.93 -5.96
C ILE A 149 -1.60 5.98 -6.78
N GLU A 150 -1.23 7.25 -6.66
CA GLU A 150 -1.82 8.36 -7.41
C GLU A 150 -1.63 8.15 -8.93
N GLU A 151 -0.43 7.79 -9.36
CA GLU A 151 -0.12 7.47 -10.77
C GLU A 151 -0.96 6.29 -11.27
N LEU A 152 -1.03 5.19 -10.50
CA LEU A 152 -1.87 4.05 -10.85
C LEU A 152 -3.34 4.47 -10.95
N LYS A 153 -3.87 5.20 -9.97
CA LYS A 153 -5.27 5.65 -9.94
C LYS A 153 -5.61 6.50 -11.15
N HIS A 154 -4.83 7.53 -11.46
CA HIS A 154 -5.09 8.46 -12.56
C HIS A 154 -4.99 7.81 -13.94
N HIS A 155 -4.03 6.91 -14.14
CA HIS A 155 -3.79 6.31 -15.45
C HIS A 155 -4.42 4.92 -15.63
N SER A 156 -5.00 4.33 -14.57
CA SER A 156 -5.62 3.01 -14.55
C SER A 156 -6.61 2.75 -15.69
N SER A 157 -7.37 3.77 -16.11
CA SER A 157 -8.37 3.66 -17.19
C SER A 157 -7.77 3.35 -18.56
N LEU A 158 -6.49 3.68 -18.76
CA LEU A 158 -5.73 3.45 -19.99
C LEU A 158 -4.83 2.21 -19.89
N HIS A 159 -4.76 1.57 -18.72
CA HIS A 159 -3.88 0.44 -18.48
C HIS A 159 -4.60 -0.87 -18.77
N SER A 160 -3.88 -1.79 -19.43
CA SER A 160 -4.35 -3.16 -19.60
C SER A 160 -4.35 -3.90 -18.26
N ARG A 161 -5.06 -5.03 -18.19
CA ARG A 161 -5.03 -5.93 -17.02
C ARG A 161 -3.62 -6.29 -16.58
N SER A 162 -2.74 -6.63 -17.52
CA SER A 162 -1.36 -7.01 -17.21
C SER A 162 -0.54 -5.86 -16.64
N THR A 163 -0.77 -4.63 -17.13
CA THR A 163 -0.09 -3.44 -16.60
C THR A 163 -0.53 -3.15 -15.17
N ILE A 164 -1.84 -3.24 -14.91
CA ILE A 164 -2.38 -3.04 -13.55
C ILE A 164 -1.89 -4.12 -12.60
N ASP A 165 -1.91 -5.40 -13.00
CA ASP A 165 -1.40 -6.50 -12.16
C ASP A 165 0.06 -6.27 -11.77
N ARG A 166 0.91 -5.89 -12.74
CA ARG A 166 2.31 -5.56 -12.47
C ARG A 166 2.45 -4.37 -11.52
N GLN A 167 1.66 -3.30 -11.70
CA GLN A 167 1.70 -2.15 -10.81
C GLN A 167 1.25 -2.50 -9.38
N LEU A 168 0.23 -3.35 -9.23
CA LEU A 168 -0.18 -3.86 -7.91
C LEU A 168 0.90 -4.73 -7.26
N ARG A 169 1.62 -5.55 -8.03
CA ARG A 169 2.79 -6.31 -7.51
C ARG A 169 3.90 -5.39 -7.04
N ASN A 170 4.21 -4.34 -7.80
CA ASN A 170 5.21 -3.35 -7.40
C ASN A 170 4.78 -2.63 -6.11
N LEU A 171 3.52 -2.19 -6.04
CA LEU A 171 2.96 -1.60 -4.83
C LEU A 171 3.07 -2.55 -3.64
N HIS A 172 2.73 -3.83 -3.79
CA HIS A 172 2.87 -4.82 -2.72
C HIS A 172 4.28 -4.85 -2.15
N VAL A 173 5.29 -4.99 -3.01
CA VAL A 173 6.70 -4.99 -2.60
C VAL A 173 7.09 -3.68 -1.91
N HIS A 174 6.59 -2.56 -2.42
CA HIS A 174 6.86 -1.25 -1.85
C HIS A 174 6.20 -1.07 -0.47
N PHE A 175 4.97 -1.52 -0.26
CA PHE A 175 4.32 -1.56 1.07
C PHE A 175 5.14 -2.39 2.07
N ILE A 176 5.66 -3.55 1.64
CA ILE A 176 6.54 -4.39 2.48
C ILE A 176 7.84 -3.65 2.83
N SER A 177 8.47 -2.99 1.85
CA SER A 177 9.67 -2.16 2.09
C SER A 177 9.39 -1.02 3.08
N ASN A 178 8.27 -0.33 2.89
CA ASN A 178 7.82 0.77 3.75
C ASN A 178 7.56 0.28 5.19
N PHE A 179 6.94 -0.89 5.36
CA PHE A 179 6.75 -1.54 6.65
C PHE A 179 8.07 -1.86 7.37
N ARG A 180 9.05 -2.39 6.63
CA ARG A 180 10.38 -2.66 7.18
C ARG A 180 11.06 -1.38 7.67
N MET A 181 10.86 -0.27 6.95
CA MET A 181 11.36 1.04 7.37
C MET A 181 10.66 1.55 8.64
N LEU A 182 9.34 1.34 8.78
CA LEU A 182 8.62 1.61 10.04
C LEU A 182 9.21 0.81 11.19
N SER A 183 9.48 -0.47 10.95
CA SER A 183 10.04 -1.38 11.96
C SER A 183 11.42 -0.90 12.45
N ILE A 184 12.28 -0.45 11.53
CA ILE A 184 13.61 0.10 11.85
C ILE A 184 13.48 1.40 12.63
N PHE A 185 12.64 2.34 12.17
CA PHE A 185 12.39 3.61 12.87
C PHE A 185 11.94 3.37 14.32
N TYR A 186 10.95 2.50 14.51
CA TYR A 186 10.40 2.27 15.85
C TYR A 186 11.40 1.56 16.77
N LYS A 187 12.17 0.61 16.24
CA LYS A 187 13.23 -0.07 17.00
C LYS A 187 14.31 0.90 17.47
N GLU A 188 14.76 1.81 16.60
CA GLU A 188 15.76 2.83 16.96
C GLU A 188 15.21 3.79 18.02
N TYR A 189 13.96 4.25 17.82
CA TYR A 189 13.26 5.10 18.79
C TYR A 189 13.24 4.46 20.19
N LEU A 190 12.84 3.18 20.28
CA LEU A 190 12.82 2.45 21.55
C LEU A 190 14.22 2.26 22.16
N SER A 191 15.25 2.09 21.33
CA SER A 191 16.63 2.01 21.82
C SER A 191 17.07 3.34 22.43
N SER A 192 16.73 4.46 21.77
CA SER A 192 17.09 5.80 22.24
C SER A 192 16.46 6.17 23.59
N ILE A 193 15.28 5.63 23.90
CA ILE A 193 14.61 5.83 25.20
C ILE A 193 15.27 5.01 26.32
N LYS A 194 15.83 3.84 26.02
CA LYS A 194 16.51 3.02 27.03
C LYS A 194 17.87 3.59 27.46
N GLU A 195 18.46 4.42 26.61
CA GLU A 195 19.78 5.03 26.84
C GLU A 195 19.71 6.44 27.47
N ALA A 196 18.52 7.04 27.53
CA ALA A 196 18.24 8.35 28.14
C ALA A 196 17.84 8.22 29.62
#